data_AF-A0A3E0W7T5-F1
#
_entry.id   AF-A0A3E0W7T5-F1
#
_cell.length_a   1.000
_cell.length_b   1.000
_cell.length_c   1.000
_cell.angle_alpha   90.00
_cell.angle_beta   90.00
_cell.angle_gamma   90.00
#
_symmetry.space_group_name_H-M   'P 1'
#
loop_
_entity.id
_entity.type
_entity.pdbx_description
1 polymer ?
#
loop_
_entity_poly.entity_id
_entity_poly.type
_entity_poly.pdbx_seq_one_letter_code
_entity_poly.pdbx_strand_id
1 'polypeptide(L)'
;MKGDAGAHAGVTEDGQYYAKSDASGMVGEEFNATGDVKLNDFGSLGGNINALGGAAVDGNAGGTIGPQGAGVNAGGEVFAGAKVGADGTITVGGISEKVGYEVSTGIGAHANLDADVTWDKVQLGWDAGVTFGIGGGFSQELTFSPKDLVDNVGDIFGF
;
A
#
# COMPACT_ATOMS: atom_id res chain seq x y z
N MET A 1 2.04 -20.22 11.03
CA MET A 1 3.48 -19.95 11.03
C MET A 1 3.77 -19.17 9.77
N LYS A 2 4.54 -18.10 9.89
CA LYS A 2 5.06 -17.20 8.86
C LYS A 2 6.45 -16.86 9.43
N GLY A 3 7.41 -16.58 8.58
CA GLY A 3 8.60 -15.82 8.92
C GLY A 3 8.71 -14.73 7.85
N ASP A 4 9.85 -14.06 7.79
CA ASP A 4 10.78 -14.08 6.65
C ASP A 4 11.93 -13.10 6.91
N ALA A 5 12.98 -13.13 6.11
CA ALA A 5 14.08 -12.17 6.21
C ALA A 5 14.94 -12.17 4.93
N GLY A 6 15.35 -11.00 4.45
CA GLY A 6 16.27 -10.87 3.32
C GLY A 6 16.69 -9.43 3.07
N ALA A 7 17.82 -9.23 2.39
CA ALA A 7 18.35 -7.92 2.03
C ALA A 7 18.97 -7.97 0.62
N HIS A 8 18.68 -6.96 -0.19
CA HIS A 8 19.02 -6.90 -1.61
C HIS A 8 19.44 -5.48 -1.99
N ALA A 9 20.54 -5.34 -2.75
CA ALA A 9 20.94 -4.09 -3.37
C ALA A 9 21.43 -4.35 -4.79
N GLY A 10 21.17 -3.44 -5.71
CA GLY A 10 21.49 -3.62 -7.12
C GLY A 10 21.26 -2.39 -7.98
N VAL A 11 21.46 -2.58 -9.28
CA VAL A 11 21.20 -1.59 -10.33
C VAL A 11 20.35 -2.26 -11.41
N THR A 12 19.28 -1.61 -11.87
CA THR A 12 18.46 -2.11 -12.98
C THR A 12 19.16 -1.92 -14.33
N GLU A 13 18.64 -2.55 -15.38
CA GLU A 13 19.16 -2.38 -16.75
C GLU A 13 19.02 -0.91 -17.24
N ASP A 14 18.04 -0.16 -16.70
CA ASP A 14 17.85 1.27 -16.92
C ASP A 14 18.76 2.19 -16.08
N GLY A 15 19.62 1.61 -15.22
CA GLY A 15 20.53 2.37 -14.36
C GLY A 15 19.90 2.92 -13.07
N GLN A 16 18.74 2.41 -12.64
CA GLN A 16 18.15 2.75 -11.34
C GLN A 16 18.80 1.93 -10.23
N TYR A 17 19.33 2.62 -9.22
CA TYR A 17 19.91 2.00 -8.03
C TYR A 17 18.78 1.69 -7.04
N TYR A 18 18.84 0.52 -6.41
CA TYR A 18 17.91 0.16 -5.35
C TYR A 18 18.61 -0.55 -4.19
N ALA A 19 18.06 -0.36 -2.99
CA ALA A 19 18.33 -1.14 -1.79
C ALA A 19 16.99 -1.49 -1.14
N LYS A 20 16.75 -2.75 -0.80
CA LYS A 20 15.53 -3.25 -0.15
C LYS A 20 15.88 -4.29 0.90
N SER A 21 15.13 -4.34 2.00
CA SER A 21 15.44 -5.18 3.17
C SER A 21 14.20 -5.49 4.00
N ASP A 22 14.35 -6.43 4.91
CA ASP A 22 13.51 -6.72 6.09
C ASP A 22 12.13 -7.37 5.86
N ALA A 23 11.76 -8.18 6.86
CA ALA A 23 10.50 -8.94 7.03
C ALA A 23 10.52 -9.63 8.42
N SER A 24 9.41 -10.25 8.84
CA SER A 24 9.32 -11.36 9.84
C SER A 24 7.91 -12.01 9.83
N GLY A 25 7.48 -12.85 10.79
CA GLY A 25 6.23 -13.66 10.62
C GLY A 25 5.49 -14.36 11.81
N MET A 26 4.35 -15.02 11.49
CA MET A 26 3.12 -15.13 12.32
C MET A 26 2.20 -16.39 12.32
N VAL A 27 1.06 -16.40 13.04
CA VAL A 27 0.07 -17.53 13.08
C VAL A 27 -1.40 -17.10 13.33
N GLY A 28 -2.26 -17.12 12.29
CA GLY A 28 -3.73 -16.98 12.42
C GLY A 28 -4.48 -17.43 11.16
N GLU A 29 -5.82 -17.42 11.18
CA GLU A 29 -6.63 -17.49 9.94
C GLU A 29 -6.69 -16.12 9.25
N GLU A 30 -6.75 -16.06 7.92
CA GLU A 30 -6.86 -14.82 7.13
C GLU A 30 -8.02 -14.96 6.13
N PHE A 31 -8.84 -13.91 5.98
CA PHE A 31 -10.00 -13.83 5.09
C PHE A 31 -10.04 -12.47 4.40
N ASN A 32 -9.91 -12.43 3.08
CA ASN A 32 -9.91 -11.19 2.31
C ASN A 32 -10.99 -11.27 1.23
N ALA A 33 -11.78 -10.21 1.08
CA ALA A 33 -12.87 -10.10 0.11
C ALA A 33 -12.81 -8.76 -0.64
N THR A 34 -12.58 -8.83 -1.95
CA THR A 34 -12.47 -7.68 -2.85
C THR A 34 -13.70 -7.58 -3.75
N GLY A 35 -14.19 -6.36 -3.97
CA GLY A 35 -15.08 -6.00 -5.07
C GLY A 35 -14.53 -4.81 -5.84
N ASP A 36 -14.52 -4.90 -7.17
CA ASP A 36 -14.27 -3.77 -8.08
C ASP A 36 -15.50 -3.52 -8.94
N VAL A 37 -15.87 -2.26 -9.09
CA VAL A 37 -16.90 -1.80 -10.02
C VAL A 37 -16.31 -0.72 -10.91
N LYS A 38 -15.91 -1.12 -12.12
CA LYS A 38 -15.58 -0.17 -13.19
C LYS A 38 -16.87 0.50 -13.64
N LEU A 39 -16.91 1.83 -13.51
CA LEU A 39 -18.08 2.64 -13.84
C LEU A 39 -18.04 3.06 -15.31
N ASN A 40 -16.85 3.45 -15.79
CA ASN A 40 -16.49 3.71 -17.19
C ASN A 40 -14.96 3.55 -17.32
N ASP A 41 -14.40 3.73 -18.52
CA ASP A 41 -12.95 3.71 -18.77
C ASP A 41 -12.16 4.71 -17.90
N PHE A 42 -12.82 5.79 -17.46
CA PHE A 42 -12.23 6.89 -16.69
C PHE A 42 -12.43 6.81 -15.16
N GLY A 43 -13.10 5.75 -14.65
CA GLY A 43 -13.34 5.64 -13.21
C GLY A 43 -13.80 4.29 -12.70
N SER A 44 -13.23 3.90 -11.56
CA SER A 44 -13.48 2.64 -10.86
C SER A 44 -13.68 2.86 -9.36
N LEU A 45 -14.55 2.06 -8.76
CA LEU A 45 -14.79 2.00 -7.33
C LEU A 45 -14.37 0.62 -6.82
N GLY A 46 -13.23 0.57 -6.13
CA GLY A 46 -12.74 -0.62 -5.44
C GLY A 46 -13.13 -0.61 -3.96
N GLY A 47 -13.41 -1.78 -3.40
CA GLY A 47 -13.58 -1.97 -1.97
C GLY A 47 -13.02 -3.34 -1.54
N ASN A 48 -12.25 -3.35 -0.46
CA ASN A 48 -11.70 -4.57 0.14
C ASN A 48 -12.13 -4.67 1.60
N ILE A 49 -12.37 -5.89 2.07
CA ILE A 49 -12.54 -6.22 3.49
C ILE A 49 -11.52 -7.30 3.83
N ASN A 50 -10.62 -7.00 4.75
CA ASN A 50 -9.48 -7.83 5.12
C ASN A 50 -9.61 -8.19 6.61
N ALA A 51 -9.80 -9.46 6.92
CA ALA A 51 -9.94 -9.97 8.28
C ALA A 51 -8.91 -11.05 8.58
N LEU A 52 -8.52 -11.17 9.85
CA LEU A 52 -7.44 -12.03 10.31
C LEU A 52 -7.65 -12.44 11.76
N GLY A 53 -7.07 -13.57 12.19
CA GLY A 53 -7.35 -14.21 13.49
C GLY A 53 -6.15 -14.91 14.12
N GLY A 54 -5.12 -14.17 14.59
CA GLY A 54 -4.05 -14.76 15.41
C GLY A 54 -2.75 -13.95 15.51
N ALA A 55 -1.68 -14.61 15.98
CA ALA A 55 -0.29 -14.09 16.01
C ALA A 55 0.08 -13.33 14.71
N ALA A 56 0.73 -12.15 14.77
CA ALA A 56 1.42 -11.43 13.66
C ALA A 56 2.92 -11.19 13.97
N VAL A 57 3.81 -11.30 12.97
CA VAL A 57 5.13 -10.62 12.85
C VAL A 57 5.40 -10.28 11.34
N ASP A 58 6.19 -9.25 10.98
CA ASP A 58 6.44 -8.68 9.62
C ASP A 58 7.67 -7.72 9.59
N GLY A 59 7.84 -6.89 8.54
CA GLY A 59 8.88 -5.85 8.46
C GLY A 59 9.09 -5.35 7.02
N ASN A 60 9.74 -4.19 6.85
CA ASN A 60 10.08 -3.59 5.54
C ASN A 60 11.24 -2.59 5.65
N ALA A 61 11.96 -2.38 4.54
CA ALA A 61 12.74 -1.19 4.21
C ALA A 61 13.05 -1.13 2.70
N GLY A 62 13.12 0.07 2.11
CA GLY A 62 13.34 0.24 0.67
C GLY A 62 13.71 1.66 0.25
N GLY A 63 14.67 1.76 -0.67
CA GLY A 63 15.02 3.01 -1.34
C GLY A 63 15.36 2.76 -2.81
N THR A 64 14.91 3.64 -3.69
CA THR A 64 15.28 3.64 -5.11
C THR A 64 15.70 5.04 -5.56
N ILE A 65 16.66 5.12 -6.49
CA ILE A 65 17.05 6.39 -7.11
C ILE A 65 17.66 6.13 -8.50
N GLY A 66 17.20 6.85 -9.52
CA GLY A 66 17.70 6.69 -10.88
C GLY A 66 17.02 7.59 -11.91
N PRO A 67 17.24 7.34 -13.21
CA PRO A 67 16.68 8.16 -14.29
C PRO A 67 15.14 8.22 -14.29
N GLN A 68 14.49 7.18 -13.78
CA GLN A 68 13.03 7.01 -13.75
C GLN A 68 12.35 7.73 -12.56
N GLY A 69 13.10 8.09 -11.51
CA GLY A 69 12.56 8.68 -10.28
C GLY A 69 13.35 8.34 -9.03
N ALA A 70 12.76 8.65 -7.87
CA ALA A 70 13.24 8.23 -6.56
C ALA A 70 12.08 7.81 -5.65
N GLY A 71 12.30 6.82 -4.80
CA GLY A 71 11.30 6.30 -3.87
C GLY A 71 11.90 5.91 -2.52
N VAL A 72 11.14 6.04 -1.44
CA VAL A 72 11.55 5.67 -0.07
C VAL A 72 10.36 5.08 0.70
N ASN A 73 10.45 3.77 0.94
CA ASN A 73 9.41 2.90 1.45
C ASN A 73 10.06 1.92 2.46
N ALA A 74 9.41 0.92 3.02
CA ALA A 74 8.15 1.02 3.75
C ALA A 74 8.47 0.67 5.23
N GLY A 75 7.45 0.58 6.07
CA GLY A 75 7.53 -0.02 7.42
C GLY A 75 6.66 -1.29 7.50
N GLY A 76 6.77 -2.04 8.60
CA GLY A 76 5.82 -3.11 8.97
C GLY A 76 5.75 -3.21 10.50
N GLU A 77 4.58 -3.52 11.08
CA GLU A 77 4.47 -3.82 12.52
C GLU A 77 3.22 -4.68 12.87
N VAL A 78 3.24 -5.35 14.03
CA VAL A 78 2.66 -6.70 14.21
C VAL A 78 2.55 -7.28 15.65
N PHE A 79 1.67 -8.26 15.94
CA PHE A 79 0.21 -8.12 16.18
C PHE A 79 -0.50 -9.46 16.48
N ALA A 80 -0.49 -9.98 17.71
CA ALA A 80 -1.00 -11.33 18.01
C ALA A 80 -2.50 -11.54 18.36
N GLY A 81 -3.44 -11.18 17.47
CA GLY A 81 -4.83 -11.65 17.55
C GLY A 81 -5.73 -11.32 16.35
N ALA A 82 -7.02 -11.08 16.60
CA ALA A 82 -8.02 -10.99 15.53
C ALA A 82 -8.28 -9.54 15.10
N LYS A 83 -8.25 -9.27 13.79
CA LYS A 83 -8.45 -7.95 13.20
C LYS A 83 -9.39 -7.99 12.01
N VAL A 84 -10.03 -6.87 11.73
CA VAL A 84 -10.87 -6.66 10.55
C VAL A 84 -10.74 -5.22 10.09
N GLY A 85 -10.29 -5.02 8.86
CA GLY A 85 -10.26 -3.73 8.19
C GLY A 85 -11.08 -3.73 6.92
N ALA A 86 -11.42 -2.52 6.48
CA ALA A 86 -12.03 -2.26 5.19
C ALA A 86 -11.35 -1.07 4.55
N ASP A 87 -11.03 -1.17 3.27
CA ASP A 87 -10.52 -0.06 2.47
C ASP A 87 -11.39 0.19 1.24
N GLY A 88 -11.51 1.46 0.87
CA GLY A 88 -12.18 1.93 -0.33
C GLY A 88 -11.20 2.67 -1.21
N THR A 89 -11.22 2.39 -2.51
CA THR A 89 -10.40 3.06 -3.53
C THR A 89 -11.33 3.74 -4.54
N ILE A 90 -11.14 5.04 -4.74
CA ILE A 90 -11.87 5.83 -5.74
C ILE A 90 -10.84 6.34 -6.74
N THR A 91 -10.99 5.94 -8.01
CA THR A 91 -10.13 6.39 -9.11
C THR A 91 -10.96 7.22 -10.09
N VAL A 92 -10.49 8.43 -10.43
CA VAL A 92 -11.10 9.32 -11.42
C VAL A 92 -9.99 10.04 -12.20
N GLY A 93 -9.93 9.83 -13.52
CA GLY A 93 -9.09 10.63 -14.43
C GLY A 93 -7.61 10.75 -14.04
N GLY A 94 -6.96 9.64 -13.69
CA GLY A 94 -5.53 9.63 -13.30
C GLY A 94 -5.23 9.99 -11.84
N ILE A 95 -6.25 10.36 -11.06
CA ILE A 95 -6.13 10.52 -9.60
C ILE A 95 -6.79 9.33 -8.92
N SER A 96 -6.11 8.73 -7.95
CA SER A 96 -6.67 7.65 -7.13
C SER A 96 -6.46 7.97 -5.65
N GLU A 97 -7.55 8.05 -4.91
CA GLU A 97 -7.54 8.15 -3.45
C GLU A 97 -7.97 6.80 -2.87
N LYS A 98 -7.17 6.28 -1.93
CA LYS A 98 -7.49 5.09 -1.14
C LYS A 98 -7.52 5.45 0.34
N VAL A 99 -8.58 5.03 1.02
CA VAL A 99 -8.77 5.24 2.46
C VAL A 99 -9.15 3.92 3.10
N GLY A 100 -8.49 3.55 4.19
CA GLY A 100 -8.77 2.34 4.95
C GLY A 100 -8.87 2.56 6.45
N TYR A 101 -9.64 1.67 7.07
CA TYR A 101 -9.85 1.61 8.52
C TYR A 101 -9.64 0.17 8.98
N GLU A 102 -9.02 -0.03 10.14
CA GLU A 102 -8.91 -1.34 10.77
C GLU A 102 -9.46 -1.32 12.20
N VAL A 103 -10.06 -2.42 12.64
CA VAL A 103 -10.46 -2.70 14.02
C VAL A 103 -9.73 -3.97 14.48
N SER A 104 -9.00 -3.87 15.59
CA SER A 104 -8.10 -4.91 16.12
C SER A 104 -8.59 -5.40 17.50
N THR A 105 -8.47 -6.70 17.80
CA THR A 105 -9.07 -7.35 19.00
C THR A 105 -8.23 -8.53 19.54
N GLY A 106 -7.91 -8.54 20.85
CA GLY A 106 -7.00 -9.49 21.52
C GLY A 106 -5.57 -8.84 22.01
N ILE A 107 -3.40 -8.79 21.12
CA ILE A 107 -2.09 -8.02 20.96
C ILE A 107 -2.12 -7.44 19.52
N GLY A 108 -1.69 -6.20 19.25
CA GLY A 108 -1.79 -5.59 17.90
C GLY A 108 -0.86 -4.38 17.66
N ALA A 109 -0.54 -4.08 16.40
CA ALA A 109 0.58 -3.20 15.97
C ALA A 109 0.56 -2.92 14.43
N HIS A 110 1.03 -1.78 13.93
CA HIS A 110 1.18 -1.41 12.49
C HIS A 110 2.20 -0.26 12.28
N ALA A 111 3.15 -0.40 11.35
CA ALA A 111 4.01 0.69 10.88
C ALA A 111 4.21 0.63 9.37
N ASN A 112 4.42 1.79 8.73
CA ASN A 112 4.64 1.97 7.30
C ASN A 112 5.71 3.07 7.09
N LEU A 113 6.03 3.56 5.90
CA LEU A 113 5.30 4.64 5.19
C LEU A 113 5.94 4.80 3.80
N ASP A 114 5.16 5.12 2.76
CA ASP A 114 5.59 5.00 1.36
C ASP A 114 5.54 6.35 0.61
N ALA A 115 6.62 6.67 -0.11
CA ALA A 115 6.74 7.88 -0.89
C ALA A 115 7.55 7.64 -2.17
N ASP A 116 6.86 7.57 -3.32
CA ASP A 116 7.44 7.37 -4.64
C ASP A 116 7.20 8.60 -5.55
N VAL A 117 8.26 9.12 -6.14
CA VAL A 117 8.23 10.24 -7.08
C VAL A 117 8.92 9.81 -8.38
N THR A 118 8.11 9.43 -9.37
CA THR A 118 8.55 9.06 -10.71
C THR A 118 7.98 10.02 -11.76
N TRP A 119 8.47 9.95 -13.00
CA TRP A 119 7.90 10.73 -14.11
C TRP A 119 6.47 10.32 -14.48
N ASP A 120 6.06 9.13 -14.07
CA ASP A 120 4.82 8.47 -14.51
C ASP A 120 3.75 8.46 -13.42
N LYS A 121 4.17 8.49 -12.15
CA LYS A 121 3.33 8.44 -10.96
C LYS A 121 4.01 9.13 -9.77
N VAL A 122 3.24 9.90 -9.01
CA VAL A 122 3.56 10.39 -7.66
C VAL A 122 2.64 9.67 -6.67
N GLN A 123 3.21 9.14 -5.59
CA GLN A 123 2.50 8.39 -4.56
C GLN A 123 2.93 8.83 -3.17
N LEU A 124 1.95 9.08 -2.30
CA LEU A 124 2.16 9.37 -0.88
C LEU A 124 1.16 8.52 -0.09
N GLY A 125 1.67 7.48 0.59
CA GLY A 125 0.89 6.57 1.41
C GLY A 125 1.32 6.64 2.87
N TRP A 126 0.38 6.83 3.80
CA TRP A 126 0.63 6.67 5.22
C TRP A 126 -0.45 5.85 5.90
N ASP A 127 0.03 4.84 6.63
CA ASP A 127 -0.75 3.83 7.31
C ASP A 127 -0.20 3.73 8.73
N ALA A 128 -1.07 3.91 9.74
CA ALA A 128 -0.71 3.91 11.14
C ALA A 128 -1.73 3.13 11.97
N GLY A 129 -1.27 2.35 12.94
CA GLY A 129 -2.15 1.59 13.80
C GLY A 129 -1.45 0.87 14.92
N VAL A 130 -2.25 0.34 15.84
CA VAL A 130 -1.84 -0.53 16.94
C VAL A 130 -3.04 -1.40 17.34
N THR A 131 -2.88 -2.24 18.36
CA THR A 131 -3.65 -2.18 19.63
C THR A 131 -3.89 -3.56 20.22
N PHE A 132 -3.86 -3.64 21.55
CA PHE A 132 -4.72 -4.52 22.34
C PHE A 132 -5.34 -3.74 23.51
N GLY A 133 -6.45 -4.18 24.12
CA GLY A 133 -7.21 -5.39 23.81
C GLY A 133 -8.31 -5.23 22.76
N ILE A 134 -8.73 -4.01 22.47
CA ILE A 134 -9.51 -3.62 21.30
C ILE A 134 -9.00 -2.24 20.86
N GLY A 135 -8.81 -2.03 19.56
CA GLY A 135 -8.51 -0.72 18.98
C GLY A 135 -8.60 -0.74 17.47
N GLY A 136 -7.68 -0.06 16.78
CA GLY A 136 -7.71 0.05 15.33
C GLY A 136 -6.54 0.79 14.70
N GLY A 137 -6.59 0.86 13.37
CA GLY A 137 -5.65 1.57 12.51
C GLY A 137 -6.36 2.39 11.43
N PHE A 138 -5.62 3.27 10.75
CA PHE A 138 -6.10 4.11 9.67
C PHE A 138 -5.04 4.21 8.57
N SER A 139 -5.50 4.25 7.32
CA SER A 139 -4.65 4.40 6.14
C SER A 139 -5.20 5.42 5.16
N GLN A 140 -4.32 6.22 4.58
CA GLN A 140 -4.62 7.08 3.44
C GLN A 140 -3.46 7.04 2.44
N GLU A 141 -3.80 6.73 1.20
CA GLU A 141 -2.86 6.75 0.07
C GLU A 141 -3.42 7.65 -1.03
N LEU A 142 -2.60 8.62 -1.45
CA LEU A 142 -2.88 9.48 -2.59
C LEU A 142 -1.92 9.12 -3.73
N THR A 143 -2.48 8.61 -4.82
CA THR A 143 -1.79 8.34 -6.09
C THR A 143 -2.23 9.36 -7.15
N PHE A 144 -1.25 9.93 -7.87
CA PHE A 144 -1.45 10.89 -8.96
C PHE A 144 -0.59 10.47 -10.16
N SER A 145 -1.21 10.23 -11.31
CA SER A 145 -0.55 9.93 -12.58
C SER A 145 -0.51 11.19 -13.48
N PRO A 146 0.66 11.83 -13.69
CA PRO A 146 0.78 12.95 -14.62
C PRO A 146 0.48 12.53 -16.06
N LYS A 147 0.84 11.30 -16.45
CA LYS A 147 0.59 10.74 -17.79
C LYS A 147 -0.90 10.59 -18.06
N ASP A 148 -1.62 9.86 -17.20
CA ASP A 148 -3.06 9.65 -17.34
C ASP A 148 -3.81 10.98 -17.47
N LEU A 149 -3.39 12.04 -16.76
CA LEU A 149 -3.98 13.38 -16.89
C LEU A 149 -3.66 14.07 -18.23
N VAL A 150 -2.46 13.88 -18.79
CA VAL A 150 -2.11 14.36 -20.14
C VAL A 150 -2.87 13.56 -21.20
N ASP A 151 -2.99 12.25 -21.06
CA ASP A 151 -3.71 11.37 -21.99
C ASP A 151 -5.23 11.64 -21.94
N ASN A 152 -5.80 11.86 -20.75
CA ASN A 152 -7.20 12.33 -20.62
C ASN A 152 -7.42 13.70 -21.29
N VAL A 153 -6.44 14.62 -21.22
CA VAL A 153 -6.51 15.90 -21.93
C VAL A 153 -6.30 15.70 -23.45
N GLY A 154 -5.45 14.77 -23.86
CA GLY A 154 -5.23 14.40 -25.27
C GLY A 154 -6.48 13.80 -25.92
N ASP A 155 -7.17 12.88 -25.26
CA ASP A 155 -8.44 12.31 -25.74
C ASP A 155 -9.59 13.32 -25.74
N ILE A 156 -9.62 14.27 -24.79
CA ILE A 156 -10.66 15.32 -24.72
C ILE A 156 -10.43 16.44 -25.75
N PHE A 157 -9.19 16.77 -26.09
CA PHE A 157 -8.85 17.88 -27.00
C PHE A 157 -8.30 17.45 -28.38
N GLY A 158 -8.00 16.17 -28.58
CA GLY A 158 -7.75 15.53 -29.88
C GLY A 158 -6.31 15.59 -30.39
N PHE A 159 -5.29 15.37 -29.53
CA PHE A 159 -3.87 15.35 -29.90
C PHE A 159 -2.99 14.48 -29.00
#